data_AF-A0A7C4USX6-F1
#
_entry.id   AF-A0A7C4USX6-F1
#
_cell.length_a   1.000
_cell.length_b   1.000
_cell.length_c   1.000
_cell.angle_alpha   90.00
_cell.angle_beta   90.00
_cell.angle_gamma   90.00
#
_symmetry.space_group_name_H-M   'P 1'
#
loop_
_entity.id
_entity.type
_entity.pdbx_description
1 polymer ?
#
loop_
_entity_poly.entity_id
_entity_poly.type
_entity_poly.pdbx_seq_one_letter_code
_entity_poly.pdbx_strand_id
1 'polypeptide(L)'
;MKRILNFLLFSLIFIASCSPSSLPADPEPSIPLDDCALTSPSGDQFDAQCGVLTLPEDRSNPDGRKIEVHIAVIPAIKRDP
;
A
#
# COMPACT_ATOMS: atom_id res chain seq x y z
N MET A 1 13.85 53.69 5.15
CA MET A 1 12.62 52.97 5.58
C MET A 1 12.02 52.07 4.49
N LYS A 2 11.72 52.55 3.26
CA LYS A 2 11.25 51.70 2.14
C LYS A 2 12.19 50.54 1.74
N ARG A 3 13.52 50.73 1.82
CA ARG A 3 14.51 49.68 1.50
C ARG A 3 14.54 48.54 2.53
N ILE A 4 14.24 48.84 3.80
CA ILE A 4 14.17 47.85 4.89
C ILE A 4 12.85 47.06 4.78
N LEU A 5 11.76 47.73 4.38
CA LEU A 5 10.48 47.07 4.09
C LEU A 5 10.59 46.10 2.91
N ASN A 6 11.32 46.47 1.84
CA ASN A 6 11.59 45.56 0.71
C ASN A 6 12.45 44.35 1.11
N PHE A 7 13.43 44.53 2.01
CA PHE A 7 14.26 43.43 2.50
C PHE A 7 13.47 42.43 3.36
N LEU A 8 12.56 42.94 4.21
CA LEU A 8 11.64 42.11 5.00
C LEU A 8 10.65 41.33 4.11
N LEU A 9 10.15 41.96 3.04
CA LEU A 9 9.25 41.31 2.08
C LEU A 9 9.96 40.17 1.31
N PHE A 10 11.24 40.34 0.98
CA PHE A 10 12.03 39.32 0.26
C PHE A 10 12.40 38.14 1.17
N SER A 11 12.64 38.39 2.46
CA SER A 11 12.96 37.34 3.44
C SER A 11 11.76 36.44 3.77
N LEU A 12 10.52 36.93 3.65
CA LEU A 12 9.32 36.13 3.90
C LEU A 12 9.07 35.06 2.82
N ILE A 13 9.56 35.28 1.58
CA ILE A 13 9.35 34.36 0.45
C ILE A 13 10.21 33.10 0.58
N PHE A 14 11.40 33.20 1.19
CA PHE A 14 12.34 32.08 1.31
C PHE A 14 11.93 31.01 2.34
N ILE A 15 11.03 31.32 3.27
CA ILE A 15 10.65 30.40 4.35
C ILE A 15 9.53 29.42 3.94
N ALA A 16 8.90 29.63 2.78
CA ALA A 16 7.79 28.80 2.30
C ALA A 16 8.21 27.55 1.49
N SER A 17 9.51 27.31 1.25
CA SER A 17 9.97 26.23 0.36
C SER A 17 10.29 24.89 1.04
N CYS A 18 10.17 24.79 2.36
CA CYS A 18 10.30 23.52 3.09
C CYS A 18 8.93 22.87 3.32
N SER A 19 8.28 22.45 2.23
CA SER A 19 7.19 21.47 2.34
C SER A 19 7.82 20.07 2.33
N PRO A 20 7.66 19.26 3.39
CA PRO A 20 8.10 17.87 3.35
C PRO A 20 7.31 17.16 2.26
N SER A 21 7.99 16.74 1.20
CA SER A 21 7.43 15.82 0.22
C SER A 21 7.17 14.50 0.95
N SER A 22 5.91 14.26 1.34
CA SER A 22 5.48 12.94 1.77
C SER A 22 5.70 12.00 0.58
N LEU A 23 6.77 11.21 0.63
CA LEU A 23 6.87 10.01 -0.20
C LEU A 23 5.58 9.22 0.04
N PRO A 24 4.92 8.69 -1.01
CA PRO A 24 3.79 7.80 -0.82
C PRO A 24 4.25 6.70 0.13
N ALA A 25 3.55 6.52 1.25
CA ALA A 25 3.72 5.33 2.06
C ALA A 25 3.53 4.12 1.15
N ASP A 26 4.32 3.06 1.34
CA ASP A 26 4.12 1.80 0.62
C ASP A 26 2.63 1.45 0.70
N PRO A 27 1.95 1.17 -0.42
CA PRO A 27 0.52 0.94 -0.43
C PRO A 27 0.19 -0.16 0.56
N GLU A 28 -0.57 0.19 1.59
CA GLU A 28 -1.01 -0.74 2.61
C GLU A 28 -1.81 -1.87 1.92
N PRO A 29 -1.53 -3.15 2.23
CA PRO A 29 -2.22 -4.25 1.58
C PRO A 29 -3.73 -4.10 1.77
N SER A 30 -4.48 -4.13 0.67
CA SER A 30 -5.94 -3.96 0.70
C SER A 30 -6.68 -5.16 1.31
N ILE A 31 -5.96 -6.24 1.62
CA ILE A 31 -6.47 -7.49 2.17
C ILE A 31 -5.62 -7.81 3.39
N PRO A 32 -6.21 -8.11 4.56
CA PRO A 32 -5.47 -8.58 5.71
C PRO A 32 -4.86 -9.94 5.38
N LEU A 33 -3.54 -10.05 5.54
CA LEU A 33 -2.78 -11.27 5.31
C LEU A 33 -2.02 -11.66 6.59
N ASP A 34 -2.00 -12.96 6.88
CA ASP A 34 -1.25 -13.56 7.98
C ASP A 34 -0.18 -14.52 7.44
N ASP A 35 0.93 -14.67 8.17
CA ASP A 35 1.99 -15.61 7.81
C ASP A 35 1.46 -17.05 7.76
N CYS A 36 1.76 -17.76 6.68
CA CYS A 36 1.32 -19.12 6.45
C CYS A 36 2.35 -19.92 5.65
N ALA A 37 2.13 -21.23 5.52
CA ALA A 37 2.93 -22.08 4.66
C ALA A 37 2.06 -22.85 3.66
N LEU A 38 2.48 -22.84 2.39
CA LEU A 38 1.87 -23.63 1.33
C LEU A 38 2.64 -24.93 1.15
N THR A 39 1.92 -26.04 0.98
CA THR A 39 2.51 -27.35 0.67
C THR A 39 2.15 -27.74 -0.75
N SER A 40 3.16 -28.00 -1.58
CA SER A 40 2.96 -28.54 -2.92
C SER A 40 2.51 -30.00 -2.86
N PRO A 41 1.87 -30.54 -3.91
CA PRO A 41 1.56 -31.98 -3.97
C PRO A 41 2.80 -32.89 -3.86
N SER A 42 3.98 -32.37 -4.19
CA SER A 42 5.27 -33.05 -4.06
C SER A 42 5.83 -33.03 -2.63
N GLY A 43 5.24 -32.22 -1.74
CA GLY A 43 5.66 -32.07 -0.34
C GLY A 43 6.56 -30.85 -0.07
N ASP A 44 6.89 -30.05 -1.07
CA ASP A 44 7.69 -28.83 -0.88
C ASP A 44 6.88 -27.78 -0.11
N GLN A 45 7.53 -27.08 0.82
CA GLN A 45 6.90 -26.05 1.64
C GLN A 45 7.41 -24.66 1.24
N PHE A 46 6.49 -23.72 1.07
CA PHE A 46 6.78 -22.32 0.72
C PHE A 46 6.19 -21.38 1.77
N ASP A 47 7.01 -20.46 2.28
CA ASP A 47 6.53 -19.36 3.11
C ASP A 47 5.68 -18.41 2.26
N ALA A 48 4.50 -18.07 2.78
CA ALA A 48 3.54 -17.23 2.09
C ALA A 48 2.79 -16.34 3.09
N GLN A 49 2.01 -15.42 2.56
CA GLN A 49 1.05 -14.62 3.31
C GLN A 49 -0.35 -14.96 2.82
N CYS A 50 -1.20 -15.48 3.70
CA CYS A 50 -2.52 -15.99 3.37
C CYS A 50 -3.62 -15.08 3.91
N GLY A 51 -4.73 -15.01 3.18
CA GLY A 51 -5.91 -14.29 3.64
C GLY A 51 -7.17 -14.72 2.93
N VAL A 52 -8.28 -14.12 3.32
CA VAL A 52 -9.60 -14.38 2.73
C VAL A 52 -10.19 -13.08 2.21
N LEU A 53 -10.56 -13.08 0.94
CA LEU A 53 -11.30 -11.99 0.32
C LEU A 53 -12.77 -12.40 0.20
N THR A 54 -13.64 -11.66 0.87
CA THR A 54 -15.09 -11.83 0.72
C THR A 54 -15.62 -10.89 -0.36
N LEU A 55 -16.24 -11.42 -1.40
CA LEU A 55 -16.81 -10.64 -2.51
C LEU A 55 -18.20 -11.14 -2.91
N PRO A 56 -19.03 -10.28 -3.54
CA PRO A 56 -20.28 -10.76 -4.12
C PRO A 56 -19.98 -11.74 -5.25
N GLU A 57 -20.75 -12.82 -5.31
CA GLU A 57 -20.65 -13.77 -6.41
C GLU A 57 -21.12 -13.16 -7.73
N ASP A 58 -22.23 -12.42 -7.67
CA ASP A 58 -22.76 -11.65 -8.78
C ASP A 58 -22.38 -10.18 -8.63
N ARG A 59 -21.49 -9.69 -9.51
CA ARG A 59 -21.04 -8.30 -9.51
C ARG A 59 -22.17 -7.31 -9.80
N SER A 60 -23.23 -7.73 -10.49
CA SER A 60 -24.40 -6.90 -10.77
C SER A 60 -25.37 -6.80 -9.59
N ASN A 61 -25.23 -7.69 -8.60
CA ASN A 61 -26.02 -7.71 -7.37
C ASN A 61 -25.09 -7.79 -6.13
N PRO A 62 -24.46 -6.66 -5.73
CA PRO A 62 -23.42 -6.64 -4.70
C PRO A 62 -23.92 -7.02 -3.29
N ASP A 63 -25.22 -6.87 -3.03
CA ASP A 63 -25.85 -7.24 -1.76
C ASP A 63 -26.34 -8.70 -1.74
N GLY A 64 -26.16 -9.43 -2.85
CA GLY A 64 -26.52 -10.83 -3.00
C GLY A 64 -25.59 -11.79 -2.25
N ARG A 65 -25.54 -13.04 -2.72
CA ARG A 65 -24.68 -14.07 -2.13
C ARG A 65 -23.21 -13.64 -2.21
N LYS A 66 -22.50 -13.75 -1.09
CA LYS A 66 -21.05 -13.53 -1.01
C LYS A 66 -20.32 -14.87 -1.00
N ILE A 67 -19.12 -14.86 -1.57
CA ILE A 67 -18.20 -15.99 -1.56
C ILE A 67 -16.88 -15.59 -0.94
N GLU A 68 -16.21 -16.57 -0.36
CA GLU A 68 -14.86 -16.44 0.18
C GLU A 68 -13.85 -16.95 -0.84
N VAL A 69 -12.88 -16.11 -1.17
CA VAL A 69 -11.73 -16.48 -1.99
C VAL A 69 -10.50 -16.52 -1.11
N HIS A 70 -9.94 -17.71 -0.97
CA HIS A 70 -8.67 -17.92 -0.27
C HIS A 70 -7.52 -17.48 -1.17
N ILE A 71 -6.69 -16.58 -0.68
CA ILE A 71 -5.56 -16.00 -1.41
C ILE A 71 -4.28 -16.35 -0.66
N ALA A 72 -3.23 -16.67 -1.40
CA ALA A 72 -1.89 -16.79 -0.87
C ALA A 72 -0.91 -15.99 -1.75
N VAL A 73 -0.07 -15.19 -1.10
CA VAL A 73 0.95 -14.35 -1.73
C VAL A 73 2.31 -14.92 -1.37
N ILE A 74 3.10 -15.32 -2.37
CA ILE A 74 4.49 -15.73 -2.17
C ILE A 74 5.37 -14.49 -2.43
N PRO A 75 6.06 -13.94 -1.40
CA PRO A 75 6.89 -12.75 -1.57
C PRO A 75 8.06 -12.99 -2.53
N ALA A 76 8.40 -11.98 -3.31
CA ALA A 76 9.57 -12.05 -4.18
C ALA A 76 10.87 -12.07 -3.35
N ILE A 77 11.72 -13.08 -3.60
CA ILE A 77 13.05 -13.20 -2.96
C ILE A 77 14.11 -12.26 -3.55
N LYS A 78 13.83 -11.65 -4.72
CA LYS A 78 14.68 -10.64 -5.37
C LYS A 78 13.79 -9.54 -5.95
N ARG A 79 14.09 -8.27 -5.62
CA ARG A 79 13.27 -7.11 -6.02
C ARG A 79 13.59 -6.58 -7.43
N ASP A 80 14.69 -7.04 -8.04
CA ASP A 80 15.16 -6.63 -9.38
C ASP A 80 15.76 -7.85 -10.11
N PRO A 81 15.18 -8.31 -11.24
CA PRO A 81 15.60 -9.54 -11.92
C PRO A 81 17.06 -9.53 -12.40
#